data_AF-A0A966HJ94-F1
#
_entry.id   AF-A0A966HJ94-F1
#
_cell.length_a   1.000
_cell.length_b   1.000
_cell.length_c   1.000
_cell.angle_alpha   90.00
_cell.angle_beta   90.00
_cell.angle_gamma   90.00
#
_symmetry.space_group_name_H-M   'P 1'
#
loop_
_entity.id
_entity.type
_entity.pdbx_description
1 polymer ?
#
loop_
_entity_poly.entity_id
_entity_poly.type
_entity_poly.pdbx_seq_one_letter_code
_entity_poly.pdbx_strand_id
1 'polypeptide(L)'
;RQFQYLVSTTLRNKEAELYRVNLDIADYKRQRNDRLREQADEWVKRVRDSGETMHLRPMSAAERRVVHQAVSDYSDVETHSEGEGRDRHIVLTKKPDEE
;
A
#
# COMPACT_ATOMS: atom_id res chain seq x y z
N ARG A 1 12.68 9.46 -4.96
CA ARG A 1 11.97 10.76 -4.84
C ARG A 1 12.85 11.96 -5.20
N GLN A 2 14.11 12.02 -4.75
CA GLN A 2 15.02 13.15 -5.04
C GLN A 2 15.31 13.36 -6.54
N PHE A 3 15.44 12.29 -7.32
CA PHE A 3 15.70 12.39 -8.77
C PHE A 3 14.52 13.00 -9.56
N GLN A 4 13.30 12.54 -9.29
CA GLN A 4 12.07 13.12 -9.87
C GLN A 4 11.96 14.62 -9.55
N TYR A 5 12.34 15.02 -8.32
CA TYR A 5 12.31 16.42 -7.89
C TYR A 5 13.31 17.29 -8.68
N LEU A 6 14.54 16.81 -8.86
CA LEU A 6 15.56 17.49 -9.65
C LEU A 6 15.09 17.69 -11.10
N VAL A 7 14.62 16.62 -11.75
CA VAL A 7 14.13 16.67 -13.13
C VAL A 7 12.94 17.63 -13.27
N SER A 8 11.98 17.59 -12.34
CA SER A 8 10.83 18.50 -12.34
C SER A 8 11.24 19.97 -12.17
N THR A 9 12.26 20.23 -11.35
CA THR A 9 12.77 21.59 -11.09
C THR A 9 13.53 22.14 -12.28
N THR A 10 14.38 21.33 -12.92
CA THR A 10 15.12 21.74 -14.12
C THR A 10 14.19 22.04 -15.30
N LEU A 11 13.12 21.26 -15.48
CA LEU A 11 12.11 21.51 -16.52
C LEU A 11 11.32 22.80 -16.25
N ARG A 12 10.96 23.06 -14.98
CA ARG A 12 10.25 24.28 -14.57
C ARG A 12 11.06 25.57 -14.83
N ASN A 13 12.38 25.51 -14.68
CA ASN A 13 13.27 26.66 -14.91
C ASN A 13 13.49 27.01 -16.39
N LYS A 14 13.04 26.17 -17.35
CA LYS A 14 13.21 26.40 -18.79
C LYS A 14 11.92 26.86 -19.50
N GLU A 15 10.93 27.39 -18.77
CA GLU A 15 9.63 27.83 -19.30
C GLU A 15 8.87 26.74 -20.10
N ALA A 16 9.19 25.47 -19.88
CA ALA A 16 8.39 24.38 -20.42
C ALA A 16 7.05 24.33 -19.68
N GLU A 17 5.95 24.24 -20.44
CA GLU A 17 4.60 24.02 -19.89
C GLU A 17 4.63 22.94 -18.79
N LEU A 18 3.84 23.15 -17.74
CA LEU A 18 3.81 22.31 -16.54
C LEU A 18 3.31 20.89 -16.83
N TYR A 19 4.13 20.06 -17.47
CA TYR A 19 3.88 18.64 -17.60
C TYR A 19 4.22 17.96 -16.28
N ARG A 20 3.23 17.29 -15.69
CA ARG A 20 3.37 16.52 -14.45
C ARG A 20 4.26 15.30 -14.75
N VAL A 21 5.58 15.44 -14.60
CA VAL A 21 6.53 14.36 -14.91
C VAL A 21 6.49 13.29 -13.79
N ASN A 22 5.86 12.16 -14.11
CA ASN A 22 5.93 10.95 -13.31
C ASN A 22 7.16 10.15 -13.75
N LEU A 23 8.25 10.26 -13.00
CA LEU A 23 9.48 9.50 -13.23
C LEU A 23 9.34 8.14 -12.51
N ASP A 24 8.88 7.13 -13.25
CA ASP A 24 8.89 5.74 -12.79
C ASP A 24 10.19 5.08 -13.21
N ILE A 25 10.94 4.54 -12.25
CA ILE A 25 12.20 3.85 -12.54
C ILE A 25 11.85 2.37 -12.70
N ALA A 26 11.92 1.85 -13.92
CA ALA A 26 11.83 0.43 -14.24
C ALA A 26 10.62 -0.32 -13.62
N ASP A 27 9.41 0.24 -13.73
CA ASP A 27 8.17 -0.35 -13.20
C ASP A 27 8.19 -0.67 -11.70
N TYR A 28 9.11 -0.09 -10.93
CA TYR A 28 9.30 -0.44 -9.53
C TYR A 28 8.01 -0.29 -8.72
N LYS A 29 7.23 0.78 -8.96
CA LYS A 29 5.96 1.01 -8.28
C LYS A 29 4.94 -0.07 -8.62
N ARG A 30 4.85 -0.46 -9.90
CA ARG A 30 3.93 -1.51 -10.35
C ARG A 30 4.31 -2.85 -9.72
N GLN A 31 5.56 -3.26 -9.87
CA GLN A 31 6.07 -4.50 -9.27
C GLN A 31 5.90 -4.53 -7.75
N ARG A 32 6.11 -3.40 -7.07
CA ARG A 32 5.91 -3.29 -5.63
C ARG A 32 4.44 -3.48 -5.24
N ASN A 33 3.53 -2.88 -5.99
CA ASN A 33 2.09 -3.02 -5.74
C ASN A 33 1.63 -4.46 -6.01
N ASP A 34 2.13 -5.10 -7.07
CA ASP A 34 1.78 -6.48 -7.41
C ASP A 34 2.24 -7.44 -6.32
N ARG A 35 3.48 -7.29 -5.82
CA ARG A 35 3.95 -8.07 -4.65
C ARG A 35 3.11 -7.83 -3.41
N LEU A 36 2.64 -6.61 -3.16
CA LEU A 36 1.78 -6.33 -2.00
C LEU A 36 0.42 -7.02 -2.11
N ARG A 37 -0.12 -7.19 -3.33
CA ARG A 37 -1.34 -7.96 -3.55
C ARG A 37 -1.11 -9.45 -3.31
N GLU A 38 -0.03 -10.01 -3.86
CA GLU A 38 0.34 -11.41 -3.60
C GLU A 38 0.51 -11.69 -2.10
N GLN A 39 1.15 -10.77 -1.38
CA GLN A 39 1.30 -10.86 0.08
C GLN A 39 -0.01 -10.72 0.84
N ALA A 40 -0.96 -9.92 0.34
CA ALA A 40 -2.27 -9.77 0.96
C ALA A 40 -3.01 -11.11 0.99
N ASP A 41 -2.97 -11.89 -0.09
CA ASP A 41 -3.58 -13.22 -0.15
C ASP A 41 -2.97 -14.17 0.89
N GLU A 42 -1.66 -14.11 1.10
CA GLU A 42 -0.97 -14.90 2.13
C GLU A 42 -1.37 -14.48 3.55
N TRP A 43 -1.47 -13.17 3.80
CA TRP A 43 -1.88 -12.65 5.11
C TRP A 43 -3.33 -13.01 5.44
N VAL A 44 -4.22 -12.92 4.46
CA VAL A 44 -5.63 -13.32 4.60
C VAL A 44 -5.73 -14.79 4.97
N LYS A 45 -5.00 -15.69 4.28
CA LYS A 45 -4.94 -17.11 4.63
C LYS A 45 -4.45 -17.31 6.06
N ARG A 46 -3.37 -16.63 6.44
CA ARG A 46 -2.79 -16.75 7.78
C ARG A 46 -3.77 -16.31 8.87
N VAL A 47 -4.47 -15.21 8.68
CA VAL A 47 -5.49 -14.70 9.63
C VAL A 47 -6.70 -15.63 9.69
N ARG A 48 -7.11 -16.24 8.56
CA ARG A 48 -8.17 -17.26 8.54
C ARG A 48 -7.78 -18.49 9.34
N ASP A 49 -6.55 -18.96 9.16
CA ASP A 49 -6.04 -20.19 9.78
C ASP A 49 -5.75 -20.01 11.27
N SER A 50 -5.17 -18.87 11.66
CA SER A 50 -4.88 -18.58 13.08
C SER A 50 -6.12 -18.11 13.85
N GLY A 51 -7.04 -17.41 13.18
CA GLY A 51 -8.12 -16.66 13.83
C GLY A 51 -7.63 -15.45 14.63
N GLU A 52 -6.33 -15.16 14.61
CA GLU A 52 -5.71 -14.08 15.37
C GLU A 52 -5.48 -12.84 14.49
N THR A 53 -5.55 -11.67 15.12
CA THR A 53 -5.24 -10.39 14.50
C THR A 53 -3.77 -10.31 14.08
N MET A 54 -3.52 -9.87 12.84
CA MET A 54 -2.16 -9.74 12.29
C MET A 54 -1.77 -8.26 12.10
N HIS A 55 -0.69 -7.85 12.75
CA HIS A 55 -0.10 -6.52 12.59
C HIS A 55 0.96 -6.53 11.49
N LEU A 56 0.79 -5.70 10.46
CA LEU A 56 1.77 -5.54 9.40
C LEU A 56 2.83 -4.51 9.74
N ARG A 57 3.91 -4.53 8.96
CA ARG A 57 4.97 -3.52 9.04
C ARG A 57 4.42 -2.15 8.62
N PRO A 58 4.86 -1.04 9.26
CA PRO A 58 4.52 0.29 8.81
C PRO A 58 4.91 0.51 7.34
N MET A 59 4.00 1.10 6.58
CA MET A 59 4.17 1.31 5.13
C MET A 59 3.53 2.62 4.68
N SER A 60 3.90 3.08 3.49
CA SER A 60 3.41 4.36 2.97
C SER A 60 1.89 4.36 2.79
N ALA A 61 1.26 5.52 2.81
CA ALA A 61 -0.20 5.63 2.62
C ALA A 61 -0.68 5.04 1.28
N ALA A 62 0.15 5.04 0.24
CA ALA A 62 -0.18 4.41 -1.03
C ALA A 62 -0.17 2.88 -0.92
N GLU A 63 0.85 2.30 -0.28
CA GLU A 63 0.93 0.85 -0.06
C GLU A 63 -0.22 0.36 0.83
N ARG A 64 -0.55 1.10 1.90
CA ARG A 64 -1.70 0.77 2.77
C ARG A 64 -3.01 0.72 2.02
N ARG A 65 -3.24 1.64 1.08
CA ARG A 65 -4.43 1.61 0.20
C ARG A 65 -4.46 0.38 -0.70
N VAL A 66 -3.31 -0.02 -1.26
CA VAL A 66 -3.22 -1.22 -2.10
C VAL A 66 -3.59 -2.46 -1.29
N VAL A 67 -3.06 -2.60 -0.07
CA VAL A 67 -3.40 -3.72 0.82
C VAL A 67 -4.87 -3.69 1.21
N HIS A 68 -5.39 -2.53 1.62
CA HIS A 68 -6.81 -2.39 1.99
C HIS A 68 -7.74 -2.79 0.84
N GLN A 69 -7.43 -2.37 -0.38
CA GLN A 69 -8.19 -2.74 -1.59
C GLN A 69 -8.05 -4.22 -1.95
N ALA A 70 -6.87 -4.81 -1.76
CA ALA A 70 -6.68 -6.23 -2.03
C ALA A 70 -7.48 -7.09 -1.03
N VAL A 71 -7.52 -6.67 0.24
CA VAL A 71 -8.26 -7.42 1.26
C VAL A 71 -9.76 -7.18 1.20
N SER A 72 -10.24 -6.04 0.67
CA SER A 72 -11.67 -5.75 0.56
C SER A 72 -12.44 -6.73 -0.33
N ASP A 73 -11.74 -7.49 -1.18
CA ASP A 73 -12.34 -8.53 -2.02
C ASP A 73 -12.73 -9.79 -1.21
N TYR A 74 -12.29 -9.88 0.05
CA TYR A 74 -12.63 -10.96 0.97
C TYR A 74 -13.70 -10.52 1.97
N SER A 75 -14.81 -11.27 2.03
CA SER A 75 -15.96 -10.92 2.88
C SER A 75 -15.71 -11.16 4.38
N ASP A 76 -14.84 -12.12 4.70
CA ASP A 76 -14.59 -12.70 6.02
C ASP A 76 -13.35 -12.14 6.74
N VAL A 77 -12.61 -11.24 6.10
CA VAL A 77 -11.46 -10.54 6.70
C VAL A 77 -11.66 -9.05 6.53
N GLU A 78 -11.32 -8.29 7.57
CA GLU A 78 -11.33 -6.83 7.54
C GLU A 78 -9.95 -6.27 7.83
N THR A 79 -9.74 -5.02 7.41
CA THR A 79 -8.49 -4.32 7.67
C THR A 79 -8.73 -2.88 8.09
N HIS A 80 -7.91 -2.41 9.02
CA HIS A 80 -7.91 -1.02 9.48
C HIS A 80 -6.48 -0.52 9.69
N SER A 81 -6.30 0.79 9.72
CA SER A 81 -4.99 1.39 9.99
C SER A 81 -4.88 1.82 11.44
N GLU A 82 -3.87 1.33 12.15
CA GLU A 82 -3.55 1.73 13.52
C GLU A 82 -2.22 2.50 13.57
N GLY A 83 -2.03 3.30 14.62
CA GLY A 83 -0.83 4.11 14.85
C GLY A 83 -0.81 5.46 14.12
N GLU A 84 0.25 6.22 14.36
CA GLU A 84 0.40 7.60 13.87
C GLU A 84 1.73 7.81 13.13
N GLY A 85 1.75 8.81 12.24
CA GLY A 85 2.95 9.23 11.53
C GLY A 85 3.69 8.08 10.84
N ARG A 86 4.90 7.77 11.33
CA ARG A 86 5.80 6.75 10.77
C ARG A 86 5.47 5.33 11.21
N ASP A 87 4.77 5.18 12.32
CA ASP A 87 4.43 3.88 12.91
C ASP A 87 3.03 3.41 12.47
N ARG A 88 2.36 4.22 11.65
CA ARG A 88 1.04 3.88 11.11
C ARG A 88 1.12 2.68 10.17
N HIS A 89 0.43 1.61 10.56
CA HIS A 89 0.45 0.32 9.88
C HIS A 89 -0.97 -0.22 9.66
N ILE A 90 -1.08 -1.33 8.93
CA ILE A 90 -2.35 -2.03 8.70
C ILE A 90 -2.44 -3.20 9.66
N VAL A 91 -3.63 -3.39 10.19
CA VAL A 91 -4.02 -4.52 11.03
C VAL A 91 -5.09 -5.30 10.27
N LEU A 92 -4.94 -6.62 10.22
CA LEU A 92 -5.91 -7.54 9.61
C LEU A 92 -6.58 -8.35 10.70
N THR A 93 -7.89 -8.44 10.64
CA THR A 93 -8.71 -9.19 11.61
C THR A 93 -9.70 -10.07 10.86
N LYS A 94 -9.92 -11.30 11.34
CA LYS A 94 -11.00 -12.15 10.84
C LYS A 94 -12.33 -11.57 11.33
N LYS A 95 -13.31 -11.40 10.45
CA LYS A 95 -14.65 -10.99 10.89
C LYS A 95 -15.28 -12.13 11.69
N PRO A 96 -15.98 -11.83 12.79
CA PRO A 96 -16.81 -12.83 13.45
C PRO A 96 -17.88 -13.29 12.46
N ASP A 97 -18.11 -14.60 12.37
CA ASP A 97 -19.24 -15.14 11.63
C ASP A 97 -20.52 -14.59 12.29
N GLU A 98 -21.25 -13.70 11.60
CA GLU A 98 -22.58 -13.28 12.04
C GLU A 98 -23.51 -14.50 11.84
N GLU A 99 -23.84 -15.18 12.95
CA GLU A 99 -24.87 -16.23 13.03
C GLU A 99 -26.29 -15.68 12.77
#